data_AF-A0A7W0FF43-F1
#
_entry.id   AF-A0A7W0FF43-F1
#
_cell.length_a   1.000
_cell.length_b   1.000
_cell.length_c   1.000
_cell.angle_alpha   90.00
_cell.angle_beta   90.00
_cell.angle_gamma   90.00
#
_symmetry.space_group_name_H-M   'P 1'
#
loop_
_entity.id
_entity.type
_entity.pdbx_description
1 polymer ?
#
loop_
_entity_poly.entity_id
_entity_poly.type
_entity_poly.pdbx_seq_one_letter_code
_entity_poly.pdbx_strand_id
1 'polypeptide(L)' 'MSTTVEKIALELLGLPTGSRALLAEKLIESLDEKQDKDIEALWIKEAKRRSRGIKSGKVKCKPAKDVLREARLKLK' A
#
# COMPACT_ATOMS: atom_id res chain seq x y z
N MET A 1 28.30 -0.63 10.06
CA MET A 1 28.26 -0.41 8.60
C MET A 1 26.82 -0.11 8.20
N SER A 2 26.39 1.15 8.34
CA SER A 2 25.03 1.63 8.00
C SER A 2 25.15 2.74 6.96
N THR A 3 25.78 2.41 5.83
CA THR A 3 26.33 3.44 4.92
C THR A 3 25.89 3.30 3.48
N THR A 4 25.16 2.24 3.11
CA THR A 4 24.75 2.02 1.71
C THR A 4 23.34 2.53 1.45
N VAL A 5 22.38 2.21 2.31
CA VAL A 5 20.97 2.59 2.10
C VAL A 5 20.78 4.09 2.27
N GLU A 6 21.37 4.70 3.29
CA GLU A 6 21.30 6.13 3.57
C GLU A 6 21.96 6.96 2.47
N LYS A 7 23.07 6.46 1.92
CA LYS A 7 23.78 7.11 0.82
C LYS A 7 22.97 7.05 -0.48
N ILE A 8 22.40 5.89 -0.81
CA ILE A 8 21.49 5.74 -1.94
C ILE A 8 20.26 6.63 -1.75
N ALA A 9 19.68 6.68 -0.55
CA ALA A 9 18.52 7.53 -0.27
C ALA A 9 18.82 9.01 -0.52
N LEU A 10 19.99 9.51 -0.09
CA LEU A 10 20.41 10.89 -0.36
C LEU A 10 20.53 11.18 -1.87
N GLU A 11 21.11 10.27 -2.63
CA GLU A 11 21.22 10.40 -4.10
C GLU A 11 19.83 10.41 -4.75
N LEU A 12 18.92 9.53 -4.31
CA LEU A 12 17.55 9.47 -4.80
C LEU A 12 16.75 10.73 -4.47
N LEU A 13 16.97 11.33 -3.30
CA LEU A 13 16.30 12.57 -2.90
C LEU A 13 16.70 13.77 -3.76
N GLY A 14 17.87 13.73 -4.42
CA GLY A 14 18.30 14.74 -5.39
C GLY A 14 17.58 14.68 -6.74
N LEU A 15 16.82 13.62 -7.02
CA LEU A 15 16.12 13.46 -8.30
C LEU A 15 14.85 14.33 -8.39
N PRO A 16 14.42 14.71 -9.61
CA PRO A 16 13.11 15.32 -9.83
C PRO A 16 11.98 14.47 -9.24
N THR A 17 10.92 15.13 -8.77
CA THR A 17 9.78 14.48 -8.09
C THR A 17 9.18 13.32 -8.90
N GLY A 18 9.08 13.44 -10.22
CA GLY A 18 8.57 12.35 -11.08
C GLY A 18 9.46 11.11 -11.05
N SER A 19 10.78 11.28 -11.15
CA SER A 19 11.73 10.17 -11.08
C SER A 19 11.73 9.50 -9.71
N ARG A 20 11.58 10.28 -8.63
CA ARG A 20 11.43 9.74 -7.27
C ARG A 20 10.16 8.92 -7.11
N ALA A 21 9.04 9.39 -7.66
CA ALA A 21 7.78 8.65 -7.63
C ALA A 21 7.88 7.31 -8.39
N LEU A 22 8.47 7.32 -9.58
CA LEU A 22 8.70 6.11 -10.37
C LEU A 22 9.59 5.09 -9.65
N LEU A 23 10.65 5.56 -8.98
CA LEU A 23 11.52 4.68 -8.21
C LEU A 23 10.84 4.14 -6.95
N ALA A 24 10.04 4.95 -6.26
CA ALA A 24 9.25 4.49 -5.13
C ALA A 24 8.27 3.38 -5.53
N GLU A 25 7.59 3.53 -6.66
CA GLU A 25 6.72 2.49 -7.24
C GLU A 25 7.50 1.18 -7.48
N LYS A 26 8.62 1.24 -8.20
CA LYS A 26 9.46 0.05 -8.48
C LYS A 26 9.99 -0.62 -7.22
N LEU A 27 10.39 0.16 -6.22
CA LEU A 27 10.87 -0.37 -4.95
C LEU A 27 9.73 -1.06 -4.19
N ILE A 28 8.52 -0.48 -4.18
CA ILE A 28 7.34 -1.12 -3.58
C ILE A 28 6.98 -2.41 -4.33
N GLU A 29 6.96 -2.40 -5.66
CA GLU A 29 6.72 -3.59 -6.48
C GLU A 29 7.75 -4.69 -6.19
N SER A 30 9.02 -4.31 -5.96
CA SER A 30 10.06 -5.28 -5.63
C SER A 30 9.83 -5.99 -4.29
N LEU A 31 9.03 -5.42 -3.39
CA LEU A 31 8.68 -6.09 -2.12
C LEU A 31 7.69 -7.24 -2.30
N ASP A 32 7.03 -7.33 -3.46
CA ASP A 32 6.09 -8.40 -3.80
C ASP A 32 6.82 -9.65 -4.33
N GLU A 33 8.01 -9.99 -3.78
CA GLU A 33 8.90 -11.07 -4.26
C GLU A 33 8.27 -12.47 -4.28
N LYS A 34 7.14 -12.65 -3.57
CA LYS A 34 6.37 -13.90 -3.55
C LYS A 34 4.88 -13.58 -3.66
N GLN A 35 4.41 -13.29 -4.87
CA GLN A 35 3.01 -13.51 -5.19
C GLN A 35 2.72 -15.01 -5.12
N ASP A 36 2.42 -15.47 -3.92
CA ASP A 36 1.76 -16.75 -3.75
C ASP A 36 0.38 -16.62 -4.42
N LYS A 37 0.20 -17.31 -5.55
CA LYS A 37 -1.04 -17.27 -6.34
C LYS A 37 -2.25 -17.67 -5.50
N ASP A 38 -2.05 -18.49 -4.46
CA ASP A 38 -3.11 -18.85 -3.53
C ASP A 38 -3.51 -17.67 -2.66
N ILE A 39 -2.55 -16.84 -2.22
CA ILE A 39 -2.82 -15.58 -1.52
C ILE A 39 -3.57 -14.61 -2.43
N GLU A 40 -3.14 -14.42 -3.68
CA GLU A 40 -3.82 -13.52 -4.62
C GLU A 40 -5.28 -13.94 -4.86
N ALA A 41 -5.53 -15.24 -5.07
CA ALA A 41 -6.87 -15.78 -5.22
C ALA A 41 -7.75 -15.54 -3.98
N LEU A 42 -7.18 -15.70 -2.77
CA LEU A 42 -7.86 -15.42 -1.51
C LEU A 42 -8.21 -13.92 -1.37
N TRP A 43 -7.29 -13.03 -1.74
CA TRP A 43 -7.53 -11.59 -1.74
C TRP A 43 -8.64 -11.18 -2.71
N ILE A 44 -8.63 -11.69 -3.94
CA ILE A 44 -9.67 -11.44 -4.93
C ILE A 44 -11.04 -11.94 -4.41
N LYS A 45 -11.08 -13.14 -3.82
CA LYS A 45 -12.30 -13.71 -3.25
C LYS A 45 -12.86 -12.81 -2.14
N GLU A 46 -12.01 -12.35 -1.23
CA GLU A 46 -12.40 -11.48 -0.13
C GLU A 46 -12.85 -10.10 -0.61
N ALA A 47 -12.14 -9.49 -1.57
CA ALA A 47 -12.52 -8.21 -2.17
C ALA A 47 -13.91 -8.29 -2.82
N LYS A 48 -14.16 -9.34 -3.61
CA LYS A 48 -15.48 -9.59 -4.21
C LYS A 48 -16.57 -9.79 -3.16
N ARG A 49 -16.28 -10.53 -2.08
CA ARG A 49 -17.22 -10.74 -0.97
C ARG A 49 -17.58 -9.42 -0.27
N ARG A 50 -16.59 -8.59 0.05
CA ARG A 50 -16.79 -7.26 0.66
C ARG A 50 -17.60 -6.34 -0.25
N SER A 51 -17.25 -6.27 -1.54
CA SER A 51 -17.97 -5.45 -2.52
C SER A 51 -19.46 -5.81 -2.58
N ARG A 52 -19.80 -7.10 -2.63
CA ARG A 52 -21.20 -7.55 -2.60
C ARG A 52 -21.91 -7.16 -1.31
N GLY A 53 -21.27 -7.33 -0.15
CA GLY A 53 -21.86 -6.97 1.14
C GLY A 53 -22.12 -5.47 1.29
N ILE A 54 -21.26 -4.63 0.69
CA ILE A 54 -21.47 -3.17 0.62
C ILE A 54 -22.64 -2.85 -0.31
N LYS A 55 -22.63 -3.38 -1.54
CA LYS A 55 -23.69 -3.13 -2.54
C LYS A 55 -25.07 -3.59 -2.06
N SER A 56 -25.14 -4.69 -1.32
CA SER A 56 -26.40 -5.22 -0.79
C SER A 56 -26.86 -4.54 0.50
N GLY A 57 -26.11 -3.56 1.04
CA GLY A 57 -26.41 -2.92 2.32
C GLY A 57 -26.24 -3.81 3.56
N LYS A 58 -25.73 -5.05 3.40
CA LYS A 58 -25.50 -6.00 4.52
C LYS A 58 -24.36 -5.53 5.43
N VAL A 59 -23.44 -4.74 4.90
CA VAL A 59 -22.29 -4.19 5.63
C VAL A 59 -22.50 -2.71 5.88
N LYS A 60 -22.44 -2.31 7.16
CA LYS A 60 -22.43 -0.90 7.55
C LYS A 60 -21.04 -0.32 7.33
N CYS A 61 -20.90 0.53 6.31
CA CYS A 61 -19.65 1.21 6.01
C CYS A 61 -19.39 2.36 7.01
N LYS A 62 -18.12 2.62 7.28
CA LYS A 62 -17.68 3.83 7.99
C LYS A 62 -17.33 4.92 6.97
N PRO A 63 -17.57 6.20 7.27
CA PRO A 63 -17.09 7.29 6.41
C PRO A 63 -15.57 7.25 6.24
N ALA A 64 -15.09 7.38 5.01
CA ALA A 64 -13.66 7.28 4.70
C ALA A 64 -12.80 8.28 5.50
N LYS A 65 -13.31 9.50 5.72
CA LYS A 65 -12.65 10.54 6.51
C LYS A 65 -12.30 10.09 7.94
N ASP A 66 -13.21 9.35 8.57
CA ASP A 66 -13.05 8.92 9.96
C ASP A 66 -12.04 7.77 10.03
N VAL A 67 -12.13 6.82 9.10
CA VAL A 67 -11.18 5.70 8.97
C VAL A 67 -9.75 6.20 8.72
N LEU A 68 -9.57 7.15 7.79
CA LEU A 68 -8.24 7.71 7.48
C LEU A 68 -7.67 8.52 8.66
N ARG A 69 -8.52 9.26 9.38
CA ARG A 69 -8.10 9.97 10.60
C ARG A 69 -7.63 8.98 11.67
N GLU A 70 -8.41 7.95 11.97
CA GLU A 70 -8.07 6.91 12.94
C GLU A 70 -6.75 6.20 12.57
N ALA A 71 -6.56 5.83 11.30
CA ALA A 71 -5.35 5.19 10.83
C ALA A 71 -4.11 6.08 11.04
N ARG A 72 -4.20 7.37 10.70
CA ARG A 72 -3.09 8.32 10.90
C ARG A 72 -2.73 8.52 12.37
N LEU A 73 -3.72 8.50 13.28
CA LEU A 73 -3.46 8.59 14.72
C LEU A 73 -2.66 7.40 15.24
N LYS A 74 -2.74 6.23 14.60
CA LYS A 74 -2.01 5.01 14.97
C LYS A 74 -0.59 4.91 14.39
N LEU A 75 -0.17 5.88 13.58
CA LEU A 75 1.19 5.95 13.01
C LEU A 75 2.17 6.76 13.89
N LYS A 76 1.74 7.15 15.10
CA LYS A 76 2.58 7.74 16.16
C LYS A 76 2.98 6.66 17.15
#